data_AF-A0A438JIY1-F1
#
_entry.id   AF-A0A438JIY1-F1
#
_cell.length_a   1.000
_cell.length_b   1.000
_cell.length_c   1.000
_cell.angle_alpha   90.00
_cell.angle_beta   90.00
_cell.angle_gamma   90.00
#
_symmetry.space_group_name_H-M   'P 1'
#
loop_
_entity.id
_entity.type
_entity.pdbx_description
1 polymer ?
#
loop_
_entity_poly.entity_id
_entity_poly.type
_entity_poly.pdbx_seq_one_letter_code
_entity_poly.pdbx_strand_id
1 'polypeptide(L)'
;METGLLLSIIFLTTTFSFIHSTKANPRADIIARICSNDYAHNFSNYLDSYSKIITQLRDELPKTKFAFKEAGEPPDKIYVLAQCMDDLPPRIVKPASLR
;
A
#
# COMPACT_ATOMS: atom_id res chain seq x y z
N MET A 1 -31.36 8.56 -38.65
CA MET A 1 -31.57 7.98 -37.31
C MET A 1 -30.37 7.12 -36.87
N GLU A 2 -29.78 6.34 -37.77
CA GLU A 2 -28.64 5.45 -37.47
C GLU A 2 -27.31 6.17 -37.20
N THR A 3 -27.04 7.26 -37.92
CA THR A 3 -25.82 8.07 -37.74
C THR A 3 -25.76 8.75 -36.36
N GLY A 4 -26.90 9.15 -35.80
CA GLY A 4 -26.98 9.74 -34.46
C GLY A 4 -26.73 8.73 -33.34
N LEU A 5 -27.15 7.47 -33.53
CA LEU A 5 -26.88 6.39 -32.58
C LEU A 5 -25.38 6.07 -32.51
N LEU A 6 -24.73 5.97 -33.68
CA LEU A 6 -23.29 5.71 -33.77
C LEU A 6 -22.46 6.82 -33.10
N LEU A 7 -22.80 8.09 -33.35
CA LEU A 7 -22.13 9.21 -32.70
C LEU A 7 -22.31 9.19 -31.18
N SER A 8 -23.50 8.82 -30.69
CA SER A 8 -23.76 8.68 -29.24
C SER A 8 -22.90 7.58 -28.60
N ILE A 9 -22.76 6.42 -29.25
CA ILE A 9 -21.92 5.30 -28.77
C ILE A 9 -20.43 5.69 -28.77
N ILE A 10 -19.97 6.41 -29.79
CA ILE A 10 -18.59 6.90 -29.86
C ILE A 10 -18.33 7.91 -28.73
N PHE A 11 -19.27 8.81 -28.44
CA PHE A 11 -19.16 9.74 -27.31
C PHE A 11 -19.14 9.02 -25.96
N LEU A 12 -19.96 7.97 -25.78
CA LEU A 12 -20.00 7.18 -24.54
C LEU A 12 -18.70 6.39 -24.31
N THR A 13 -18.14 5.78 -25.36
CA THR A 13 -16.91 4.97 -25.25
C THR A 13 -15.65 5.83 -25.06
N THR A 14 -15.59 6.99 -25.71
CA THR A 14 -14.49 7.94 -25.51
C THR A 14 -14.50 8.52 -24.11
N THR A 15 -15.65 8.97 -23.59
CA THR A 15 -15.77 9.51 -22.23
C THR A 15 -15.42 8.49 -21.13
N PHE A 16 -15.79 7.21 -21.30
CA PHE A 16 -15.42 6.16 -20.34
C PHE A 16 -13.92 5.88 -20.29
N SER A 17 -13.22 6.07 -21.41
CA SER A 17 -11.76 5.86 -21.52
C SER A 17 -10.94 6.99 -20.89
N PHE A 18 -11.56 8.15 -20.59
CA PHE A 18 -10.90 9.30 -19.94
C PHE A 18 -10.98 9.29 -18.40
N ILE A 19 -11.52 8.24 -17.78
CA ILE A 19 -11.40 8.06 -16.32
C ILE A 19 -9.97 7.58 -16.00
N HIS A 20 -9.00 8.49 -16.13
CA HIS A 20 -7.69 8.30 -15.54
C HIS A 20 -7.88 8.24 -14.02
N SER A 21 -7.57 7.10 -13.40
CA SER A 21 -7.36 7.05 -11.95
C SER A 21 -6.21 7.99 -11.61
N THR A 22 -6.50 9.19 -11.11
CA THR A 22 -5.48 10.08 -10.56
C THR A 22 -4.84 9.38 -9.37
N LYS A 23 -3.56 9.04 -9.52
CA LYS A 23 -2.76 8.35 -8.51
C LYS A 23 -2.27 9.36 -7.46
N ALA A 24 -2.47 8.95 -6.21
CA ALA A 24 -1.91 9.46 -4.95
C ALA A 24 -2.47 10.77 -4.40
N ASN A 25 -3.21 10.66 -3.28
CA ASN A 25 -2.91 11.37 -2.03
C ASN A 25 -3.68 10.78 -0.81
N PRO A 26 -3.14 9.80 -0.04
CA PRO A 26 -3.67 9.45 1.29
C PRO A 26 -3.15 10.38 2.41
N ARG A 27 -2.54 11.51 2.04
CA ARG A 27 -2.14 12.64 2.90
C ARG A 27 -0.65 13.02 2.77
N ALA A 28 -0.05 12.76 1.61
CA ALA A 28 1.34 12.91 1.14
C ALA A 28 2.19 14.01 1.82
N ASP A 29 3.06 13.60 2.74
CA ASP A 29 4.49 13.31 2.52
C ASP A 29 4.98 12.43 3.70
N ILE A 30 6.23 11.93 3.69
CA ILE A 30 6.83 11.35 4.90
C ILE A 30 6.96 12.49 5.93
N ILE A 31 6.03 12.54 6.90
CA ILE A 31 6.04 13.57 7.95
C ILE A 31 7.30 13.45 8.81
N ALA A 32 7.73 12.22 9.09
CA ALA A 32 8.96 11.92 9.82
C ALA A 32 9.51 10.56 9.41
N ARG A 33 10.84 10.46 9.35
CA ARG A 33 11.58 9.19 9.25
C ARG A 33 12.61 9.15 10.36
N ILE A 34 12.53 8.12 11.19
CA ILE A 34 13.46 7.89 12.29
C ILE A 34 14.13 6.54 12.03
N CYS A 35 15.46 6.53 12.02
CA CYS A 35 16.27 5.34 11.79
C CYS A 35 17.17 5.11 13.01
N SER A 36 17.37 3.85 13.40
CA SER A 36 18.44 3.52 14.33
C SER A 36 19.81 3.65 13.65
N ASN A 37 20.85 3.87 14.45
CA ASN A 37 22.24 3.71 14.01
C ASN A 37 22.71 2.24 14.08
N ASP A 38 21.87 1.34 14.60
CA ASP A 38 22.13 -0.09 14.62
C ASP A 38 21.82 -0.72 13.26
N TYR A 39 22.68 -1.64 12.85
CA TYR A 39 22.48 -2.43 11.65
C TYR A 39 21.91 -3.80 12.00
N ALA A 40 21.15 -4.38 11.07
CA ALA A 40 20.72 -5.77 11.20
C ALA A 40 21.95 -6.68 11.32
N HIS A 41 21.94 -7.57 12.31
CA HIS A 41 23.02 -8.54 12.52
C HIS A 41 23.18 -9.44 11.27
N ASN A 42 22.07 -9.95 10.73
CA ASN A 42 22.04 -10.56 9.41
C ASN A 42 21.04 -9.85 8.48
N PHE A 43 21.57 -9.11 7.51
CA PHE A 43 20.77 -8.37 6.55
C PHE A 43 19.83 -9.25 5.71
N SER A 44 20.27 -10.47 5.34
CA SER A 44 19.45 -11.39 4.55
C SER A 44 18.26 -11.90 5.36
N ASN A 45 18.49 -12.30 6.61
CA ASN A 45 17.42 -12.74 7.52
C ASN A 45 16.43 -11.61 7.82
N TYR A 46 16.94 -10.40 8.02
CA TYR A 46 16.14 -9.21 8.22
C TYR A 46 15.23 -8.94 7.00
N LEU A 47 15.79 -8.94 5.79
CA LEU A 47 15.02 -8.71 4.56
C LEU A 47 13.95 -9.79 4.32
N ASP A 48 14.29 -11.06 4.55
CA ASP A 48 13.34 -12.17 4.41
C ASP A 48 12.17 -12.02 5.41
N SER A 49 12.48 -11.75 6.68
CA SER A 49 11.49 -11.53 7.72
C SER A 49 10.62 -10.31 7.43
N TYR A 50 11.23 -9.21 6.97
CA TYR A 50 10.52 -7.99 6.60
C TYR A 50 9.55 -8.24 5.44
N SER A 51 10.00 -8.93 4.40
CA SER A 51 9.17 -9.29 3.24
C SER A 51 7.95 -10.13 3.63
N LYS A 52 8.13 -11.10 4.53
CA LYS A 52 7.03 -11.91 5.10
C LYS A 52 6.00 -11.04 5.82
N ILE A 53 6.47 -10.14 6.68
CA ILE A 53 5.60 -9.23 7.43
C ILE A 53 4.82 -8.29 6.49
N ILE A 54 5.48 -7.67 5.51
CA ILE A 54 4.81 -6.77 4.57
C ILE A 54 3.73 -7.49 3.78
N THR A 55 3.96 -8.76 3.42
CA THR A 55 2.95 -9.59 2.76
C THR A 55 1.74 -9.81 3.66
N GLN A 56 1.95 -10.15 4.93
CA GLN A 56 0.86 -10.33 5.90
C GLN A 56 0.07 -9.02 6.13
N LEU A 57 0.77 -7.90 6.27
CA LEU A 57 0.15 -6.58 6.48
C LEU A 57 -0.69 -6.15 5.28
N ARG A 58 -0.27 -6.48 4.06
CA ARG A 58 -1.02 -6.16 2.83
C ARG A 58 -2.44 -6.74 2.84
N ASP A 59 -2.61 -7.91 3.45
CA ASP A 59 -3.89 -8.64 3.44
C ASP A 59 -4.80 -8.26 4.63
N GLU A 60 -4.22 -7.71 5.70
CA GLU A 60 -4.91 -7.36 6.95
C GLU A 60 -5.27 -5.88 7.04
N LEU A 61 -4.34 -4.99 6.69
CA LEU A 61 -4.54 -3.55 6.83
C LEU A 61 -5.80 -3.01 6.13
N PRO A 62 -6.20 -3.47 4.93
CA PRO A 62 -7.45 -3.00 4.31
C PRO A 62 -8.71 -3.32 5.13
N LYS A 63 -8.65 -4.32 6.02
CA LYS A 63 -9.80 -4.77 6.83
C LYS A 63 -9.85 -4.08 8.18
N THR A 64 -8.70 -3.94 8.84
CA THR A 64 -8.61 -3.48 10.23
C THR A 64 -8.06 -2.06 10.38
N LYS A 65 -7.38 -1.53 9.34
CA LYS A 65 -6.60 -0.28 9.36
C LYS A 65 -5.50 -0.23 10.44
N PHE A 66 -5.27 -1.33 11.14
CA PHE A 66 -4.28 -1.50 12.19
C PHE A 66 -3.86 -2.96 12.24
N ALA A 67 -2.55 -3.23 12.27
CA ALA A 67 -2.03 -4.57 12.42
C ALA A 67 -0.65 -4.57 13.07
N PHE A 68 -0.36 -5.64 13.79
CA PHE A 68 0.93 -5.94 14.38
C PHE A 68 1.39 -7.31 13.90
N LYS A 69 2.66 -7.41 13.47
CA LYS A 69 3.27 -8.65 12.99
C LYS A 69 4.71 -8.78 13.47
N GLU A 70 5.16 -10.03 13.54
CA GLU A 70 6.53 -10.39 13.89
C GLU A 70 7.01 -11.55 13.00
N ALA A 71 8.32 -11.63 12.80
CA ALA A 71 8.96 -12.69 12.04
C ALA A 71 10.45 -12.79 12.41
N GLY A 72 11.04 -13.95 12.13
CA GLY A 72 12.44 -14.25 12.44
C GLY A 72 12.64 -14.80 13.85
N GLU A 73 13.87 -15.21 14.13
CA GLU A 73 14.30 -15.75 15.42
C GLU A 73 15.39 -14.86 16.02
N PRO A 74 15.52 -14.77 17.35
CA PRO A 74 16.61 -14.02 17.98
C PRO A 74 17.99 -14.46 17.45
N PRO A 75 18.91 -13.53 17.14
CA PRO A 75 18.84 -12.08 17.39
C PRO A 75 18.16 -11.26 16.26
N ASP A 76 17.75 -11.89 15.16
CA ASP A 76 17.21 -11.22 13.96
C ASP A 76 15.67 -11.08 13.96
N LYS A 77 15.01 -11.31 15.10
CA LYS A 77 13.55 -11.17 15.22
C LYS A 77 13.14 -9.72 15.07
N ILE A 78 12.17 -9.46 14.21
CA ILE A 78 11.65 -8.12 13.95
C ILE A 78 10.17 -8.02 14.30
N TYR A 79 9.75 -6.81 14.67
CA TYR A 79 8.39 -6.45 15.03
C TYR A 79 7.97 -5.23 14.22
N VAL A 80 6.78 -5.28 13.63
CA VAL A 80 6.26 -4.18 12.82
C VAL A 80 4.83 -3.87 13.24
N LEU A 81 4.61 -2.59 13.52
CA LEU A 81 3.29 -1.99 13.72
C LEU A 81 2.94 -1.18 12.47
N ALA A 82 1.74 -1.36 11.95
CA ALA A 82 1.23 -0.54 10.87
C ALA A 82 -0.17 -0.02 11.19
N GLN A 83 -0.39 1.26 10.94
CA GLN A 83 -1.65 1.94 11.18
C GLN A 83 -1.96 2.88 10.01
N CYS A 84 -3.23 2.97 9.65
CA CYS A 84 -3.76 3.90 8.67
C CYS A 84 -4.70 4.89 9.35
N MET A 85 -4.84 6.08 8.77
CA MET A 85 -5.88 7.02 9.20
C MET A 85 -7.25 6.37 9.01
N ASP A 86 -8.15 6.58 9.98
CA ASP A 86 -9.43 5.88 10.01
C ASP A 86 -10.41 6.37 8.94
N ASP A 87 -10.21 7.54 8.35
CA ASP A 87 -11.04 8.03 7.25
C ASP A 87 -10.65 7.41 5.88
N LEU A 88 -9.54 6.66 5.80
CA LEU A 88 -9.09 6.08 4.54
C LEU A 88 -9.95 4.88 4.12
N PRO A 89 -10.39 4.83 2.84
CA PRO A 89 -11.13 3.69 2.33
C PRO A 89 -10.21 2.47 2.13
N PRO A 90 -10.70 1.24 2.33
CA PRO A 90 -9.90 0.00 2.21
C PRO A 90 -9.06 -0.11 0.93
N ARG A 91 -9.58 0.37 -0.21
CA ARG A 91 -8.90 0.32 -1.52
C ARG A 91 -7.57 1.09 -1.55
N ILE A 92 -7.39 2.09 -0.69
CA ILE A 92 -6.22 2.97 -0.65
C ILE A 92 -5.21 2.50 0.42
N VAL A 93 -5.63 1.66 1.36
CA VAL A 93 -4.80 1.15 2.46
C VAL A 93 -3.78 0.13 1.95
N LYS A 94 -2.49 0.44 2.10
CA LYS A 94 -1.36 -0.42 1.73
C LYS A 94 -0.19 -0.22 2.69
N PRO A 95 0.60 -1.27 2.99
CA PRO A 95 1.81 -1.12 3.78
C PRO A 95 2.86 -0.28 3.04
N ALA A 96 3.65 0.48 3.79
CA ALA A 96 4.78 1.23 3.25
C ALA A 96 5.89 0.26 2.82
N SER A 97 6.40 0.43 1.60
CA SER A 97 7.55 -0.32 1.11
C SER A 97 8.83 0.46 1.41
N LEU A 98 9.88 -0.23 1.86
CA LEU A 98 11.24 0.31 1.84
C LEU A 98 11.68 0.34 0.38
N ARG A 99 11.45 1.46 -0.32
CA ARG A 99 12.04 1.75 -1.62
C ARG A 99 12.91 2.99 -1.50
#